data_AF-A0A972LHM0-F1
#
_entry.id   AF-A0A972LHM0-F1
#
_cell.length_a   1.000
_cell.length_b   1.000
_cell.length_c   1.000
_cell.angle_alpha   90.00
_cell.angle_beta   90.00
_cell.angle_gamma   90.00
#
_symmetry.space_group_name_H-M   'P 1'
#
loop_
_entity.id
_entity.type
_entity.pdbx_description
1 polymer ?
#
loop_
_entity_poly.entity_id
_entity_poly.type
_entity_poly.pdbx_seq_one_letter_code
_entity_poly.pdbx_strand_id
1 'polypeptide(L)'
;DPVTPTIVAHAGDPVRIHVFGAFNEQNQMFALEGHQWPFKINMPGADMMSAEEFGGSENMDVFVRAAGGPTHLPGIYLWQNHRLPYAAAGQWGYFKVLPVGSQSILPLNSGGGMGGRTAEAPKEEAPAALSGLDKTPGPMSMIDK
;
A
#
# COMPACT_ATOMS: atom_id res chain seq x y z
N ASP A 1 3.12 21.96 6.55
CA ASP A 1 2.93 20.61 5.99
C ASP A 1 2.77 20.68 4.47
N PRO A 2 3.26 19.67 3.72
CA PRO A 2 3.10 19.62 2.27
C PRO A 2 1.61 19.52 1.92
N VAL A 3 1.29 19.87 0.68
CA VAL A 3 -0.09 19.74 0.15
C VAL A 3 -0.48 18.27 -0.09
N THR A 4 0.50 17.37 -0.16
CA THR A 4 0.26 15.93 -0.26
C THR A 4 -0.30 15.38 1.06
N PRO A 5 -1.17 14.35 1.01
CA PRO A 5 -1.63 13.67 2.21
C PRO A 5 -0.48 13.18 3.09
N THR A 6 -0.63 13.35 4.40
CA THR A 6 0.29 12.76 5.38
C THR A 6 -0.22 11.39 5.79
N ILE A 7 0.60 10.37 5.60
CA ILE A 7 0.33 9.01 6.08
C ILE A 7 0.68 8.99 7.57
N VAL A 8 -0.20 8.46 8.43
CA VAL A 8 0.02 8.41 9.88
C VAL A 8 -0.23 7.00 10.39
N ALA A 9 0.67 6.48 11.22
CA ALA A 9 0.53 5.20 11.91
C ALA A 9 1.22 5.25 13.27
N HIS A 10 0.89 4.35 14.19
CA HIS A 10 1.69 4.17 15.40
C HIS A 10 2.93 3.32 15.10
N ALA A 11 4.00 3.53 15.87
CA ALA A 11 5.20 2.73 15.79
C ALA A 11 4.87 1.23 15.95
N GLY A 12 5.36 0.41 15.03
CA GLY A 12 5.07 -1.02 14.99
C GLY A 12 3.85 -1.42 14.16
N ASP A 13 2.98 -0.48 13.76
CA ASP A 13 1.80 -0.82 12.96
C ASP A 13 2.20 -1.34 11.57
N PRO A 14 1.56 -2.42 11.07
CA PRO A 14 1.67 -2.78 9.66
C PRO A 14 0.97 -1.72 8.80
N VAL A 15 1.64 -1.27 7.74
CA VAL A 15 1.12 -0.27 6.81
C VAL A 15 1.20 -0.80 5.39
N ARG A 16 0.09 -0.73 4.66
CA ARG A 16 0.04 -1.01 3.22
C ARG A 16 -0.23 0.29 2.47
N ILE A 17 0.65 0.61 1.51
CA ILE A 17 0.49 1.75 0.62
C ILE A 17 0.33 1.19 -0.80
N HIS A 18 -0.81 1.46 -1.41
CA HIS A 18 -1.07 1.13 -2.81
C HIS A 18 -0.61 2.28 -3.69
N VAL A 19 0.35 2.03 -4.57
CA VAL A 19 0.90 3.04 -5.47
C VAL A 19 0.43 2.72 -6.88
N PHE A 20 -0.16 3.70 -7.55
CA PHE A 20 -0.70 3.55 -8.91
C PHE A 20 -0.02 4.55 -9.85
N GLY A 21 0.58 4.04 -10.92
CA GLY A 21 1.05 4.86 -12.03
C GLY A 21 -0.12 5.22 -12.94
N ALA A 22 -0.96 6.19 -12.55
CA ALA A 22 -2.19 6.50 -13.30
C ALA A 22 -1.94 6.83 -14.78
N PHE A 23 -0.93 7.67 -15.06
CA PHE A 23 -0.49 8.00 -16.41
C PHE A 23 0.95 8.51 -16.37
N ASN A 24 1.85 7.92 -17.17
CA ASN A 24 3.20 8.42 -17.36
C ASN A 24 3.85 7.80 -18.61
N GLU A 25 4.66 8.58 -19.33
CA GLU A 25 5.49 8.11 -20.46
C GLU A 25 6.90 7.69 -20.01
N GLN A 26 7.20 7.84 -18.72
CA GLN A 26 8.51 7.64 -18.13
C GLN A 26 8.38 6.91 -16.79
N ASN A 27 9.33 6.02 -16.51
CA ASN A 27 9.31 5.20 -15.30
C ASN A 27 9.57 6.06 -14.06
N GLN A 28 8.90 5.71 -12.97
CA GLN A 28 8.93 6.40 -11.69
C GLN A 28 9.55 5.49 -10.63
N MET A 29 10.03 6.06 -9.53
CA MET A 29 10.67 5.28 -8.46
C MET A 29 10.06 5.66 -7.12
N PHE A 30 9.19 4.83 -6.55
CA PHE A 30 8.64 5.07 -5.22
C PHE A 30 9.66 4.65 -4.16
N ALA A 31 9.94 5.53 -3.20
CA ALA A 31 10.80 5.23 -2.06
C ALA A 31 10.16 5.67 -0.74
N LEU A 32 10.45 4.93 0.33
CA LEU A 32 10.06 5.28 1.70
C LEU A 32 11.27 5.24 2.62
N GLU A 33 11.70 6.41 3.07
CA GLU A 33 12.89 6.54 3.91
C GLU A 33 12.72 5.77 5.23
N GLY A 34 13.80 5.13 5.69
CA GLY A 34 13.84 4.36 6.94
C GLY A 34 13.03 3.06 6.95
N HIS A 35 12.41 2.68 5.82
CA HIS A 35 11.60 1.47 5.70
C HIS A 35 12.05 0.60 4.53
N GLN A 36 11.78 -0.69 4.67
CA GLN A 36 11.95 -1.66 3.59
C GLN A 36 10.73 -2.56 3.54
N TRP A 37 10.42 -3.07 2.35
CA TRP A 37 9.32 -4.01 2.11
C TRP A 37 9.80 -5.15 1.21
N PRO A 38 9.24 -6.36 1.35
CA PRO A 38 9.58 -7.46 0.45
C PRO A 38 9.06 -7.17 -0.97
N PHE A 39 9.88 -7.38 -1.99
CA PHE A 39 9.47 -7.22 -3.40
C PHE A 39 8.28 -8.14 -3.76
N LYS A 40 8.20 -9.32 -3.13
CA LYS A 40 7.07 -10.24 -3.25
C LYS A 40 6.57 -10.64 -1.85
N ILE A 41 5.42 -10.10 -1.46
CA ILE A 41 4.86 -10.26 -0.10
C ILE A 41 4.65 -11.72 0.33
N ASN A 42 4.30 -12.61 -0.61
CA ASN A 42 3.98 -14.02 -0.36
C ASN A 42 5.15 -14.97 -0.64
N MET A 43 6.35 -14.45 -0.91
CA MET A 43 7.54 -15.27 -1.18
C MET A 43 8.51 -15.18 -0.01
N PRO A 44 8.69 -16.27 0.76
CA PRO A 44 9.72 -16.32 1.79
C PRO A 44 11.10 -16.06 1.20
N GLY A 45 11.89 -15.19 1.84
CA GLY A 45 13.22 -14.82 1.38
C GLY A 45 13.24 -13.85 0.19
N ALA A 46 12.11 -13.22 -0.16
CA ALA A 46 12.10 -12.15 -1.15
C ALA A 46 13.01 -11.00 -0.72
N ASP A 47 13.67 -10.39 -1.72
CA ASP A 47 14.52 -9.23 -1.51
C ASP A 47 13.75 -8.07 -0.87
N MET A 48 14.40 -7.40 0.05
CA MET A 48 13.87 -6.24 0.73
C MET A 48 14.23 -4.97 -0.05
N MET A 49 13.22 -4.24 -0.48
CA MET A 49 13.33 -3.02 -1.26
C MET A 49 13.10 -1.81 -0.35
N SER A 50 13.92 -0.77 -0.50
CA SER A 50 13.64 0.58 0.05
C SER A 50 13.11 1.54 -1.01
N ALA A 51 13.19 1.14 -2.27
CA ALA A 51 12.66 1.84 -3.42
C ALA A 51 12.26 0.83 -4.51
N GLU A 52 11.20 1.12 -5.26
CA GLU A 52 10.73 0.25 -6.34
C GLU A 52 10.25 1.09 -7.54
N GLU A 53 10.49 0.57 -8.74
CA GLU A 53 10.12 1.22 -9.98
C GLU A 53 8.67 0.92 -10.36
N PHE A 54 7.97 1.88 -10.97
CA PHE A 54 6.68 1.66 -11.61
C PHE A 54 6.52 2.54 -12.85
N GLY A 55 5.86 1.99 -13.87
CA GLY A 55 5.47 2.67 -15.10
C GLY A 55 4.03 3.18 -15.09
N GLY A 56 3.62 3.74 -16.22
CA GLY A 56 2.22 4.08 -16.47
C GLY A 56 1.35 2.81 -16.55
N SER A 57 0.15 2.89 -16.00
CA SER A 57 -0.82 1.79 -15.85
C SER A 57 -0.36 0.63 -14.95
N GLU A 58 0.78 0.75 -14.27
CA GLU A 58 1.24 -0.23 -13.29
C GLU A 58 0.77 0.13 -11.88
N ASN A 59 0.79 -0.87 -10.99
CA ASN A 59 0.57 -0.69 -9.56
C ASN A 59 1.56 -1.53 -8.77
N MET A 60 1.85 -1.09 -7.55
CA MET A 60 2.63 -1.86 -6.58
C MET A 60 2.04 -1.74 -5.17
N ASP A 61 2.30 -2.78 -4.39
CA ASP A 61 1.89 -2.88 -2.99
C ASP A 61 3.09 -2.74 -2.08
N VAL A 62 3.27 -1.55 -1.51
CA VAL A 62 4.30 -1.31 -0.50
C VAL A 62 3.77 -1.78 0.84
N PHE A 63 4.20 -2.97 1.26
CA PHE A 63 3.81 -3.55 2.55
C PHE A 63 4.91 -3.39 3.59
N VAL A 64 4.80 -2.32 4.35
CA VAL A 64 5.65 -2.05 5.51
C VAL A 64 5.14 -2.91 6.67
N ARG A 65 5.98 -3.84 7.14
CA ARG A 65 5.61 -4.74 8.25
C ARG A 65 5.44 -4.01 9.57
N ALA A 66 6.20 -2.93 9.76
CA ALA A 66 6.16 -2.12 10.97
C ALA A 66 6.56 -0.67 10.67
N ALA A 67 5.69 0.27 11.03
CA ALA A 67 5.97 1.69 10.99
C ALA A 67 7.12 2.06 11.95
N GLY A 68 8.02 2.93 11.50
CA GLY A 68 9.27 3.27 12.18
C GLY A 68 10.44 2.35 11.84
N GLY A 69 10.31 1.54 10.78
CA GLY A 69 11.31 0.59 10.31
C GLY A 69 11.53 -0.59 11.28
N PRO A 70 12.61 -1.37 11.11
CA PRO A 70 12.91 -2.53 11.94
C PRO A 70 13.04 -2.24 13.45
N THR A 71 13.27 -0.98 13.81
CA THR A 71 13.45 -0.50 15.18
C THR A 71 12.22 0.22 15.75
N HIS A 72 11.11 0.28 15.01
CA HIS A 72 9.86 0.94 15.41
C HIS A 72 10.05 2.37 15.94
N LEU A 73 10.92 3.16 15.30
CA LEU A 73 11.23 4.50 15.78
C LEU A 73 10.10 5.48 15.42
N PRO A 74 9.51 6.19 16.40
CA PRO A 74 8.62 7.30 16.12
C PRO A 74 9.39 8.44 15.44
N GLY A 75 8.74 9.11 14.48
CA GLY A 75 9.39 10.15 13.70
C GLY A 75 8.59 10.58 12.48
N ILE A 76 9.16 11.49 11.71
CA ILE A 76 8.63 11.87 10.40
C ILE A 76 9.61 11.36 9.36
N TYR A 77 9.11 10.49 8.49
CA TYR A 77 9.84 9.93 7.36
C TYR A 77 9.32 10.55 6.07
N LEU A 78 10.13 10.47 5.02
CA LEU A 78 9.78 10.96 3.70
C LEU A 78 9.38 9.76 2.83
N TRP A 79 8.21 9.82 2.21
CA TRP A 79 7.98 9.08 0.98
C TRP A 79 8.24 10.03 -0.18
N GLN A 80 8.88 9.55 -1.24
CA GLN A 80 9.20 10.39 -2.39
C GLN A 80 9.39 9.58 -3.66
N ASN A 81 9.23 10.25 -4.79
CA ASN A 81 9.77 9.76 -6.03
C ASN A 81 11.30 10.00 -6.06
N HIS A 82 12.11 8.94 -6.05
CA HIS A 82 13.58 9.08 -6.06
C HIS A 82 14.16 9.61 -7.38
N ARG A 83 13.34 9.76 -8.42
CA ARG A 83 13.72 10.56 -9.59
C ARG A 83 13.45 12.03 -9.34
N LEU A 84 14.53 12.80 -9.19
CA LEU A 84 14.50 14.22 -8.80
C LEU A 84 13.51 15.12 -9.54
N PRO A 85 13.29 15.01 -10.87
CA PRO A 85 12.31 15.86 -11.55
C PRO A 85 10.89 15.70 -11.00
N TYR A 86 10.49 14.50 -10.59
CA TYR A 86 9.16 14.25 -10.01
C TYR A 86 9.08 14.69 -8.56
N ALA A 87 10.13 14.50 -7.77
CA ALA A 87 10.20 15.06 -6.42
C ALA A 87 10.12 16.60 -6.47
N ALA A 88 10.85 17.24 -7.38
CA ALA A 88 10.79 18.68 -7.62
C ALA A 88 9.39 19.15 -8.06
N ALA A 89 8.66 18.31 -8.80
CA ALA A 89 7.27 18.53 -9.18
C ALA A 89 6.24 18.22 -8.08
N GLY A 90 6.68 17.83 -6.87
CA GLY A 90 5.81 17.62 -5.72
C GLY A 90 5.38 16.18 -5.45
N GLN A 91 6.00 15.18 -6.10
CA GLN A 91 5.77 13.77 -5.78
C GLN A 91 6.58 13.32 -4.55
N TRP A 92 6.23 13.87 -3.39
CA TRP A 92 6.79 13.51 -2.09
C TRP A 92 5.83 13.92 -0.99
N GLY A 93 5.94 13.29 0.18
CA GLY A 93 5.14 13.63 1.34
C GLY A 93 5.63 12.94 2.60
N TYR A 94 4.92 13.18 3.70
CA TYR A 94 5.32 12.65 5.01
C TYR A 94 4.65 11.32 5.33
N PHE A 95 5.44 10.43 5.91
CA PHE A 95 4.98 9.30 6.71
C PHE A 95 5.31 9.56 8.18
N LYS A 96 4.30 9.90 8.97
CA LYS A 96 4.42 10.23 10.39
C LYS A 96 4.15 9.01 11.24
N VAL A 97 5.17 8.57 11.98
CA VAL A 97 5.11 7.45 12.91
C VAL A 97 4.98 8.00 14.32
N LEU A 98 3.84 7.75 14.96
CA LEU A 98 3.53 8.22 16.30
C LEU A 98 4.09 7.26 17.35
N PRO A 99 4.46 7.73 18.55
CA PRO A 99 4.75 6.85 19.68
C PRO A 99 3.56 5.95 20.01
N VAL A 100 3.86 4.72 20.43
CA VAL A 100 2.84 3.80 20.97
C VAL A 100 2.07 4.49 22.10
N GLY A 101 0.74 4.43 22.06
CA GLY A 101 -0.15 5.04 23.06
C GLY A 101 -0.58 6.48 22.75
N SER A 102 -0.04 7.11 21.69
CA SER A 102 -0.57 8.39 21.20
C SER A 102 -2.06 8.26 20.88
N GLN A 103 -2.87 9.23 21.32
CA GLN A 103 -4.32 9.24 21.07
C GLN A 103 -4.71 10.13 19.88
N SER A 104 -3.73 10.56 19.06
CA SER A 104 -3.99 11.43 17.90
C SER A 104 -4.71 10.72 16.75
N ILE A 105 -4.59 9.39 16.67
CA ILE A 105 -5.36 8.52 15.77
C ILE A 105 -5.82 7.28 16.55
N LEU A 106 -6.85 6.61 16.06
CA LEU A 106 -7.29 5.35 16.64
C LEU A 106 -6.22 4.26 16.40
N PRO A 107 -5.82 3.50 17.43
CA PRO A 107 -4.91 2.37 17.25
C PRO A 107 -5.57 1.26 16.40
N LEU A 108 -4.76 0.45 15.71
CA LEU A 108 -5.24 -0.79 15.12
C LEU A 108 -5.74 -1.77 16.20
N ASN A 109 -6.52 -2.78 15.80
CA ASN A 109 -7.26 -3.76 16.64
C ASN A 109 -6.55 -4.33 17.90
N SER A 110 -5.22 -4.19 18.03
CA SER A 110 -4.42 -4.68 19.16
C SER A 110 -3.66 -3.59 19.95
N GLY A 111 -3.67 -2.33 19.52
CA GLY A 111 -2.85 -1.25 20.10
C GLY A 111 -3.56 -0.37 21.14
N GLY A 112 -4.85 -0.61 21.39
CA GLY A 112 -5.61 0.11 22.40
C GLY A 112 -5.17 -0.28 23.80
N GLY A 113 -4.57 0.65 24.55
CA GLY A 113 -4.53 0.55 26.01
C GLY A 113 -5.94 0.28 26.56
N MET A 114 -6.03 -0.37 27.72
CA MET A 114 -7.29 -0.85 28.29
C MET A 114 -8.39 0.23 28.26
N GLY A 115 -9.42 0.03 27.43
CA GLY A 115 -10.53 0.97 27.24
C GLY A 115 -10.49 1.86 25.98
N GLY A 116 -9.45 1.76 25.15
CA GLY A 116 -9.35 2.50 23.88
C GLY A 116 -10.20 1.90 22.74
N ARG A 117 -10.78 2.77 21.88
CA ARG A 117 -11.43 2.35 20.64
C ARG A 117 -10.38 2.05 19.58
N THR A 118 -10.51 0.94 18.87
CA THR A 118 -9.60 0.55 17.78
C THR A 118 -10.22 0.83 16.40
N ALA A 119 -9.39 1.06 15.40
CA ALA A 119 -9.80 1.11 14.01
C ALA A 119 -9.96 -0.31 13.47
N GLU A 120 -11.21 -0.74 13.24
CA GLU A 120 -11.51 -1.99 12.55
C GLU A 120 -11.64 -1.73 11.04
N ALA A 121 -11.02 -2.58 10.22
CA ALA A 121 -11.35 -2.62 8.79
C ALA A 121 -12.82 -3.06 8.64
N PRO A 122 -13.59 -2.46 7.71
CA PRO A 122 -14.89 -3.01 7.33
C PRO A 122 -14.73 -4.49 6.97
N LYS A 123 -15.67 -5.34 7.41
CA LYS A 123 -15.69 -6.73 6.93
C LYS A 123 -15.82 -6.71 5.42
N GLU A 124 -14.76 -7.10 4.74
CA GLU A 124 -14.76 -7.27 3.29
C GLU A 124 -15.64 -8.49 2.97
N GLU A 125 -16.93 -8.23 2.73
CA GLU A 125 -17.79 -9.21 2.07
C GLU A 125 -17.24 -9.38 0.65
N ALA A 126 -16.75 -10.59 0.34
CA ALA A 126 -16.33 -10.91 -1.01
C ALA A 126 -17.45 -10.52 -1.98
N PRO A 127 -17.13 -9.81 -3.09
CA PRO A 127 -18.15 -9.47 -4.06
C PRO A 127 -18.86 -10.75 -4.50
N ALA A 128 -20.19 -10.71 -4.57
CA ALA A 128 -20.96 -11.83 -5.07
C ALA A 128 -20.35 -12.28 -6.40
N ALA A 129 -19.97 -13.55 -6.50
CA ALA A 129 -19.43 -14.10 -7.72
C ALA A 129 -20.36 -13.71 -8.88
N LEU A 130 -19.82 -13.09 -9.93
CA LEU A 130 -20.54 -12.81 -11.17
C LEU A 130 -20.86 -14.13 -11.87
N SER A 131 -21.79 -14.92 -11.32
CA SER A 131 -22.28 -16.17 -11.91
C SER A 131 -23.39 -15.89 -12.93
N GLY A 132 -23.09 -15.02 -13.91
CA GLY A 132 -24.08 -14.42 -14.79
C GLY A 132 -23.73 -14.40 -16.27
N LEU A 133 -22.74 -15.16 -16.74
CA LEU A 133 -22.53 -15.36 -18.18
C LEU A 133 -23.27 -16.62 -18.64
N ASP A 134 -24.56 -16.40 -18.82
CA ASP A 134 -25.39 -16.77 -19.97
C ASP A 134 -24.89 -17.92 -20.88
N LYS A 135 -25.73 -18.94 -20.91
CA LYS A 135 -26.00 -19.89 -22.00
C LYS A 135 -25.63 -19.37 -23.39
N THR A 136 -24.40 -19.62 -23.82
CA THR A 136 -24.07 -19.59 -25.25
C THR A 136 -24.57 -20.91 -25.87
N PRO A 137 -25.47 -20.91 -26.88
CA PRO A 137 -25.75 -22.13 -27.63
C PRO A 137 -24.46 -22.57 -28.33
N GLY A 138 -24.04 -23.82 -28.07
CA GLY A 138 -22.89 -24.40 -28.76
C GLY A 138 -23.10 -24.48 -30.28
N PRO A 139 -22.03 -24.59 -31.08
CA PRO A 139 -22.15 -24.60 -32.54
C PRO A 139 -23.00 -25.79 -33.00
N MET A 140 -24.00 -25.51 -33.84
CA MET A 140 -24.84 -26.52 -34.48
C MET A 140 -23.99 -27.35 -35.44
N SER A 141 -23.92 -28.67 -35.19
CA SER A 141 -23.32 -29.63 -36.11
C SER A 141 -24.18 -29.74 -37.37
N MET A 142 -23.61 -29.46 -38.54
CA MET A 142 -24.19 -29.81 -39.84
C MET A 142 -23.49 -31.04 -40.40
N ILE A 143 -23.90 -32.20 -39.89
CA ILE A 143 -23.68 -33.49 -40.53
C ILE A 143 -24.98 -34.27 -40.35
N ASP A 144 -25.74 -34.33 -41.43
CA ASP A 144 -26.60 -35.44 -41.81
C ASP A 144 -27.02 -35.20 -43.27
N LYS A 145 -26.46 -36.00 -44.17
CA LYS A 145 -26.90 -36.17 -45.55
C LYS A 145 -26.72 -37.62 -45.95
#